data_AF-A0A257M4P2-F1
#
_entry.id   AF-A0A257M4P2-F1
#
_cell.length_a   1.000
_cell.length_b   1.000
_cell.length_c   1.000
_cell.angle_alpha   90.00
_cell.angle_beta   90.00
_cell.angle_gamma   90.00
#
_symmetry.space_group_name_H-M   'P 1'
#
loop_
_entity.id
_entity.type
_entity.pdbx_description
1 polymer ?
#
loop_
_entity_poly.entity_id
_entity_poly.type
_entity_poly.pdbx_seq_one_letter_code
_entity_poly.pdbx_strand_id
1 'polypeptide(L)'
;MKTSPISKDISAFALAAMILAFAPHSVAAVDPDEAFVKESAEGPKTSKQPQQIPLNPRGTELLAKYTKELESLRAEVVAALPKVDEAKKARFLELRSKWNGLANPKDDTPPAERKALEESREQTQTESMDAATALLGDLQPALSATTLDPKLMRIAILTDATPRGLAEFAQGGAEKEKLLEKLFADEPLMRQVLEAGGANGGEYGEMMEVYPAILAKSERAREKGGILQRLALGTAIQMPWLKGEPEAAGVHGIVQRAPYNIDQVGRYLHYEKAFQDGELDAAFPDFNTWECRFITDSEYSNEDLTWMRQMMRPYRPDQITTEDKKWRY
;
A
#
# COMPACT_ATOMS: atom_id res chain seq x y z
N MET A 1 -28.70 -0.65 3.27
CA MET A 1 -27.92 0.25 2.39
C MET A 1 -27.35 1.39 3.23
N LYS A 2 -26.16 1.18 3.79
CA LYS A 2 -25.34 2.21 4.42
C LYS A 2 -24.04 2.21 3.60
N THR A 3 -23.65 3.36 3.07
CA THR A 3 -22.39 3.54 2.34
C THR A 3 -21.23 3.13 3.24
N SER A 4 -20.42 2.18 2.78
CA SER A 4 -19.26 1.64 3.50
C SER A 4 -18.24 2.76 3.79
N PRO A 5 -17.61 2.80 4.98
CA PRO A 5 -16.59 3.81 5.34
C PRO A 5 -15.38 3.83 4.37
N ILE A 6 -15.16 2.75 3.62
CA ILE A 6 -14.06 2.59 2.64
C ILE A 6 -14.15 3.61 1.48
N SER A 7 -15.34 4.11 1.14
CA SER A 7 -15.45 5.13 0.07
C SER A 7 -14.89 6.49 0.48
N LYS A 8 -14.65 6.74 1.77
CA LYS A 8 -13.98 7.95 2.26
C LYS A 8 -12.45 7.83 2.18
N ASP A 9 -11.92 6.61 2.25
CA ASP A 9 -10.47 6.36 2.26
C ASP A 9 -9.84 6.47 0.86
N ILE A 10 -10.60 6.17 -0.20
CA ILE A 10 -10.17 6.46 -1.59
C ILE A 10 -9.95 7.96 -1.79
N SER A 11 -10.76 8.80 -1.11
CA SER A 11 -10.59 10.25 -1.11
C SER A 11 -9.34 10.69 -0.34
N ALA A 12 -8.90 9.92 0.67
CA ALA A 12 -7.67 10.17 1.44
C ALA A 12 -6.39 9.73 0.69
N PHE A 13 -6.47 8.66 -0.11
CA PHE A 13 -5.36 8.24 -0.98
C PHE A 13 -5.15 9.21 -2.16
N ALA A 14 -6.25 9.70 -2.76
CA ALA A 14 -6.20 10.79 -3.73
C ALA A 14 -5.68 12.10 -3.09
N LEU A 15 -6.00 12.34 -1.81
CA LEU A 15 -5.50 13.47 -1.03
C LEU A 15 -4.00 13.39 -0.74
N ALA A 16 -3.48 12.21 -0.38
CA ALA A 16 -2.04 11.99 -0.19
C ALA A 16 -1.26 12.14 -1.50
N ALA A 17 -1.79 11.61 -2.61
CA ALA A 17 -1.21 11.77 -3.94
C ALA A 17 -1.22 13.24 -4.42
N MET A 18 -2.27 14.01 -4.10
CA MET A 18 -2.32 15.45 -4.39
C MET A 18 -1.38 16.28 -3.49
N ILE A 19 -1.28 15.98 -2.20
CA ILE A 19 -0.39 16.71 -1.28
C ILE A 19 1.08 16.50 -1.67
N LEU A 20 1.44 15.33 -2.20
CA LEU A 20 2.76 15.04 -2.75
C LEU A 20 2.99 15.67 -4.14
N ALA A 21 1.93 15.91 -4.93
CA ALA A 21 2.04 16.49 -6.27
C ALA A 21 2.20 18.03 -6.30
N PHE A 22 1.89 18.74 -5.20
CA PHE A 22 1.85 20.21 -5.16
C PHE A 22 2.92 20.89 -4.29
N ALA A 23 3.91 20.16 -3.76
CA ALA A 23 5.03 20.78 -3.06
C ALA A 23 6.14 21.22 -4.05
N PRO A 24 6.48 22.52 -4.15
CA PRO A 24 7.68 22.94 -4.88
C PRO A 24 8.92 22.35 -4.20
N HIS A 25 9.79 21.73 -4.99
CA HIS A 25 11.10 21.29 -4.55
C HIS A 25 11.92 22.50 -4.09
N SER A 26 12.06 22.70 -2.79
CA SER A 26 13.28 23.23 -2.17
C SER A 26 13.23 23.07 -0.66
N VAL A 27 14.39 22.69 -0.12
CA VAL A 27 14.84 22.70 1.28
C VAL A 27 14.95 21.32 1.93
N ALA A 28 16.22 20.89 2.00
CA ALA A 28 16.85 19.97 2.93
C ALA A 28 16.07 18.72 3.34
N ALA A 29 16.57 17.57 2.86
CA ALA A 29 16.30 16.27 3.43
C ALA A 29 16.48 16.31 4.96
N VAL A 30 15.38 16.31 5.69
CA VAL A 30 15.33 15.81 7.06
C VAL A 30 14.67 14.46 6.95
N ASP A 31 15.46 13.45 7.26
CA ASP A 31 15.14 12.04 7.21
C ASP A 31 13.90 11.77 8.08
N PRO A 32 12.77 11.26 7.53
CA PRO A 32 11.59 10.91 8.31
C PRO A 32 11.84 9.73 9.28
N ASP A 33 13.01 9.08 9.21
CA ASP A 33 13.38 7.92 10.03
C ASP A 33 13.73 8.24 11.50
N GLU A 34 13.97 9.49 11.89
CA GLU A 34 14.46 9.75 13.26
C GLU A 34 13.36 9.74 14.36
N ALA A 35 12.10 9.94 13.98
CA ALA A 35 11.01 10.11 14.95
C ALA A 35 10.23 8.83 15.28
N PHE A 36 10.23 7.82 14.39
CA PHE A 36 9.41 6.61 14.55
C PHE A 36 10.18 5.39 15.09
N VAL A 37 11.50 5.47 15.19
CA VAL A 37 12.37 4.35 15.60
C VAL A 37 12.40 4.13 17.13
N LYS A 38 11.85 5.03 17.95
CA LYS A 38 12.05 4.96 19.41
C LYS A 38 11.12 4.05 20.20
N GLU A 39 10.01 3.53 19.65
CA GLU A 39 9.00 2.85 20.50
C GLU A 39 8.68 1.37 20.15
N SER A 40 9.50 0.67 19.36
CA SER A 40 9.27 -0.78 19.13
C SER A 40 10.54 -1.64 19.04
N ALA A 41 11.68 -1.13 19.52
CA ALA A 41 12.96 -1.82 19.40
C ALA A 41 13.29 -2.74 20.59
N GLU A 42 12.61 -3.88 20.70
CA GLU A 42 13.18 -5.08 21.34
C GLU A 42 12.98 -6.32 20.44
N GLY A 43 13.62 -6.28 19.27
CA GLY A 43 13.86 -7.43 18.40
C GLY A 43 15.33 -7.42 17.93
N PRO A 44 15.93 -8.58 17.60
CA PRO A 44 17.38 -8.67 17.41
C PRO A 44 17.87 -7.82 16.24
N LYS A 45 18.79 -6.90 16.57
CA LYS A 45 19.49 -5.99 15.66
C LYS A 45 20.28 -6.76 14.59
N THR A 46 19.77 -6.79 13.36
CA THR A 46 20.59 -7.01 12.17
C THR A 46 20.21 -5.98 11.09
N SER A 47 20.59 -4.72 11.31
CA SER A 47 20.49 -3.67 10.30
C SER A 47 21.59 -3.81 9.25
N LYS A 48 21.38 -4.65 8.24
CA LYS A 48 22.03 -4.43 6.94
C LYS A 48 21.08 -3.58 6.12
N GLN A 49 21.48 -2.34 5.80
CA GLN A 49 20.74 -1.57 4.79
C GLN A 49 20.71 -2.39 3.49
N PRO A 50 19.56 -2.51 2.81
CA PRO A 50 19.47 -3.30 1.59
C PRO A 50 20.43 -2.69 0.54
N GLN A 51 21.31 -3.53 -0.01
CA GLN A 51 22.27 -3.09 -1.02
C GLN A 51 21.54 -2.90 -2.35
N GLN A 52 21.47 -1.66 -2.84
CA GLN A 52 20.84 -1.33 -4.12
C GLN A 52 21.43 -2.18 -5.26
N ILE A 53 20.55 -2.76 -6.07
CA ILE A 53 20.96 -3.53 -7.25
C ILE A 53 21.57 -2.54 -8.26
N PRO A 54 22.79 -2.79 -8.76
CA PRO A 54 23.39 -1.90 -9.75
C PRO A 54 22.60 -1.93 -11.05
N LEU A 55 22.32 -0.75 -11.60
CA LEU A 55 21.67 -0.62 -12.90
C LEU A 55 22.68 -0.90 -14.03
N ASN A 56 22.32 -1.81 -14.94
CA ASN A 56 23.01 -2.00 -16.20
C ASN A 56 22.63 -0.87 -17.20
N PRO A 57 23.21 -0.82 -18.42
CA PRO A 57 22.86 0.22 -19.39
C PRO A 57 21.37 0.28 -19.70
N ARG A 58 20.71 -0.88 -19.84
CA ARG A 58 19.26 -0.96 -20.05
C ARG A 58 18.48 -0.46 -18.84
N GLY A 59 18.89 -0.81 -17.63
CA GLY A 59 18.32 -0.28 -16.38
C GLY A 59 18.42 1.23 -16.27
N THR A 60 19.51 1.83 -16.75
CA THR A 60 19.67 3.30 -16.78
C THR A 60 18.70 3.95 -17.77
N GLU A 61 18.50 3.35 -18.95
CA GLU A 61 17.48 3.80 -19.92
C GLU A 61 16.07 3.70 -19.35
N LEU A 62 15.76 2.59 -18.67
CA LEU A 62 14.46 2.34 -18.05
C LEU A 62 14.17 3.31 -16.91
N LEU A 63 15.17 3.63 -16.08
CA LEU A 63 15.06 4.66 -15.06
C LEU A 63 14.70 6.01 -15.69
N ALA A 64 15.41 6.42 -16.75
CA ALA A 64 15.10 7.66 -17.45
C ALA A 64 13.68 7.65 -18.06
N LYS A 65 13.25 6.51 -18.62
CA LYS A 65 11.90 6.30 -19.15
C LYS A 65 10.83 6.50 -18.06
N TYR A 66 10.94 5.78 -16.93
CA TYR A 66 9.94 5.84 -15.86
C TYR A 66 9.92 7.20 -15.15
N THR A 67 11.08 7.84 -14.96
CA THR A 67 11.14 9.20 -14.38
C THR A 67 10.43 10.20 -15.28
N LYS A 68 10.75 10.19 -16.58
CA LYS A 68 10.10 11.08 -17.55
C LYS A 68 8.60 10.82 -17.64
N GLU A 69 8.19 9.57 -17.59
CA GLU A 69 6.78 9.20 -17.58
C GLU A 69 6.06 9.75 -16.34
N LEU A 70 6.63 9.57 -15.14
CA LEU A 70 6.07 10.10 -13.91
C LEU A 70 5.93 11.63 -13.94
N GLU A 71 6.98 12.33 -14.40
CA GLU A 71 6.96 13.79 -14.55
C GLU A 71 5.90 14.25 -15.56
N SER A 72 5.80 13.60 -16.72
CA SER A 72 4.81 13.92 -17.75
C SER A 72 3.39 13.73 -17.22
N LEU A 73 3.11 12.57 -16.59
CA LEU A 73 1.79 12.28 -16.03
C LEU A 73 1.41 13.29 -14.95
N ARG A 74 2.35 13.66 -14.07
CA ARG A 74 2.12 14.70 -13.05
C ARG A 74 1.81 16.05 -13.69
N ALA A 75 2.57 16.46 -14.71
CA ALA A 75 2.31 17.71 -15.42
C ALA A 75 0.94 17.72 -16.12
N GLU A 76 0.54 16.61 -16.75
CA GLU A 76 -0.76 16.46 -17.39
C GLU A 76 -1.91 16.50 -16.39
N VAL A 77 -1.77 15.86 -15.22
CA VAL A 77 -2.76 15.92 -14.14
C VAL A 77 -2.88 17.36 -13.64
N VAL A 78 -1.77 18.02 -13.32
CA VAL A 78 -1.78 19.42 -12.86
C VAL A 78 -2.45 20.35 -13.87
N ALA A 79 -2.16 20.18 -15.16
CA ALA A 79 -2.78 20.97 -16.22
C ALA A 79 -4.29 20.73 -16.39
N ALA A 80 -4.77 19.54 -16.02
CA ALA A 80 -6.19 19.17 -16.08
C ALA A 80 -6.98 19.59 -14.84
N LEU A 81 -6.31 19.95 -13.74
CA LEU A 81 -6.99 20.36 -12.51
C LEU A 81 -7.57 21.78 -12.64
N PRO A 82 -8.76 22.02 -12.05
CA PRO A 82 -9.33 23.35 -12.03
C PRO A 82 -8.47 24.29 -11.17
N LYS A 83 -8.59 25.59 -11.43
CA LYS A 83 -8.00 26.60 -10.55
C LYS A 83 -8.66 26.50 -9.18
N VAL A 84 -7.84 26.47 -8.14
CA VAL A 84 -8.29 26.56 -6.75
C VAL A 84 -8.39 28.02 -6.33
N ASP A 85 -9.25 28.29 -5.36
CA ASP A 85 -9.30 29.62 -4.74
C ASP A 85 -8.00 29.89 -3.96
N GLU A 86 -7.31 30.99 -4.31
CA GLU A 86 -6.02 31.33 -3.70
C GLU A 86 -6.14 31.71 -2.21
N ALA A 87 -7.29 32.23 -1.76
CA ALA A 87 -7.51 32.52 -0.35
C ALA A 87 -7.70 31.24 0.46
N LYS A 88 -8.45 30.26 -0.05
CA LYS A 88 -8.57 28.92 0.57
C LYS A 88 -7.24 28.21 0.64
N LYS A 89 -6.45 28.27 -0.44
CA LYS A 89 -5.10 27.70 -0.48
C LYS A 89 -4.17 28.37 0.52
N ALA A 90 -4.15 29.71 0.57
CA ALA A 90 -3.36 30.45 1.55
C ALA A 90 -3.73 30.10 2.99
N ARG A 91 -5.03 29.98 3.29
CA ARG A 91 -5.54 29.57 4.60
C ARG A 91 -5.09 28.15 4.98
N PHE A 92 -5.17 27.21 4.06
CA PHE A 92 -4.68 25.85 4.30
C PHE A 92 -3.17 25.82 4.59
N LEU A 93 -2.38 26.56 3.82
CA LEU A 93 -0.92 26.63 4.01
C LEU A 93 -0.54 27.32 5.34
N GLU A 94 -1.25 28.37 5.74
CA GLU A 94 -1.10 29.02 7.04
C GLU A 94 -1.32 28.03 8.18
N LEU A 95 -2.43 27.30 8.15
CA LEU A 95 -2.79 26.32 9.19
C LEU A 95 -1.84 25.12 9.22
N ARG A 96 -1.38 24.67 8.05
CA ARG A 96 -0.34 23.63 7.96
C ARG A 96 0.98 24.09 8.60
N SER A 97 1.37 25.34 8.36
CA SER A 97 2.55 25.94 9.00
C SER A 97 2.37 26.03 10.52
N LYS A 98 1.20 26.48 10.99
CA LYS A 98 0.85 26.51 12.42
C LYS A 98 0.93 25.13 13.05
N TRP A 99 0.35 24.10 12.41
CA TRP A 99 0.40 22.70 12.86
C TRP A 99 1.84 22.21 13.01
N ASN A 100 2.67 22.41 11.98
CA ASN A 100 4.08 22.01 12.00
C ASN A 100 4.91 22.75 13.06
N GLY A 101 4.47 23.95 13.47
CA GLY A 101 5.11 24.74 14.52
C GLY A 101 4.66 24.40 15.95
N LEU A 102 3.69 23.50 16.14
CA LEU A 102 3.21 23.13 17.48
C LEU A 102 4.27 22.31 18.23
N ALA A 103 4.55 22.70 19.47
CA ALA A 103 5.48 21.98 20.34
C ALA A 103 4.94 20.60 20.73
N ASN A 104 5.83 19.61 20.84
CA ASN A 104 5.56 18.34 21.52
C ASN A 104 5.77 18.52 23.02
N PRO A 105 4.84 18.05 23.88
CA PRO A 105 5.10 18.01 25.31
C PRO A 105 6.30 17.11 25.59
N LYS A 106 7.11 17.51 26.56
CA LYS A 106 8.21 16.72 27.13
C LYS A 106 7.72 15.97 28.37
N ASP A 107 8.50 15.01 28.84
CA ASP A 107 8.16 14.22 30.03
C ASP A 107 7.94 15.10 31.28
N ASP A 108 8.64 16.23 31.37
CA ASP A 108 8.57 17.19 32.46
C ASP A 108 7.53 18.31 32.25
N THR A 109 6.78 18.32 31.14
CA THR A 109 5.76 19.35 30.88
C THR A 109 4.66 19.29 31.95
N PRO A 110 4.36 20.40 32.65
CA PRO A 110 3.29 20.46 33.63
C PRO A 110 1.93 20.02 33.06
N PRO A 111 1.05 19.36 33.85
CA PRO A 111 -0.25 18.88 33.35
C PRO A 111 -1.13 19.98 32.73
N ALA A 112 -1.10 21.19 33.27
CA ALA A 112 -1.87 22.32 32.73
C ALA A 112 -1.34 22.78 31.36
N GLU A 113 -0.01 22.77 31.16
CA GLU A 113 0.62 23.12 29.88
C GLU A 113 0.40 22.00 28.85
N ARG A 114 0.48 20.73 29.26
CA ARG A 114 0.10 19.58 28.41
C ARG A 114 -1.32 19.71 27.89
N LYS A 115 -2.28 19.98 28.77
CA LYS A 115 -3.69 20.16 28.41
C LYS A 115 -3.86 21.32 27.41
N ALA A 116 -3.20 22.45 27.63
CA ALA A 116 -3.27 23.59 26.71
C ALA A 116 -2.65 23.27 25.32
N LEU A 117 -1.57 22.49 25.27
CA LEU A 117 -0.97 22.01 24.02
C LEU A 117 -1.89 21.04 23.28
N GLU A 118 -2.54 20.11 23.99
CA GLU A 118 -3.54 19.19 23.43
C GLU A 118 -4.74 19.94 22.86
N GLU A 119 -5.30 20.90 23.59
CA GLU A 119 -6.40 21.75 23.12
C GLU A 119 -5.99 22.56 21.88
N SER A 120 -4.78 23.12 21.87
CA SER A 120 -4.25 23.86 20.72
C SER A 120 -4.06 22.96 19.49
N ARG A 121 -3.62 21.71 19.69
CA ARG A 121 -3.53 20.70 18.62
C ARG A 121 -4.91 20.36 18.09
N GLU A 122 -5.85 19.99 18.93
CA GLU A 122 -7.20 19.62 18.52
C GLU A 122 -7.89 20.77 17.75
N GLN A 123 -7.73 22.01 18.22
CA GLN A 123 -8.24 23.19 17.53
C GLN A 123 -7.56 23.35 16.15
N THR A 124 -6.22 23.32 16.10
CA THR A 124 -5.48 23.51 14.84
C THR A 124 -5.77 22.37 13.87
N GLN A 125 -5.96 21.14 14.35
CA GLN A 125 -6.36 19.99 13.54
C GLN A 125 -7.73 20.24 12.91
N THR A 126 -8.70 20.65 13.72
CA THR A 126 -10.07 20.94 13.25
C THR A 126 -10.06 22.05 12.20
N GLU A 127 -9.39 23.17 12.48
CA GLU A 127 -9.25 24.29 11.53
C GLU A 127 -8.56 23.83 10.23
N SER A 128 -7.52 22.99 10.33
CA SER A 128 -6.79 22.46 9.18
C SER A 128 -7.67 21.55 8.32
N MET A 129 -8.48 20.68 8.94
CA MET A 129 -9.41 19.79 8.24
C MET A 129 -10.52 20.58 7.53
N ASP A 130 -11.03 21.64 8.15
CA ASP A 130 -12.02 22.53 7.53
C ASP A 130 -11.42 23.26 6.33
N ALA A 131 -10.22 23.82 6.47
CA ALA A 131 -9.52 24.50 5.38
C ALA A 131 -9.17 23.55 4.23
N ALA A 132 -8.73 22.32 4.56
CA ALA A 132 -8.48 21.28 3.56
C ALA A 132 -9.78 20.90 2.82
N THR A 133 -10.88 20.69 3.55
CA THR A 133 -12.19 20.36 2.96
C THR A 133 -12.67 21.45 2.02
N ALA A 134 -12.54 22.72 2.43
CA ALA A 134 -12.93 23.86 1.60
C ALA A 134 -12.10 23.95 0.31
N LEU A 135 -10.80 23.68 0.38
CA LEU A 135 -9.89 23.66 -0.77
C LEU A 135 -10.18 22.47 -1.70
N LEU A 136 -10.42 21.28 -1.13
CA LEU A 136 -10.76 20.09 -1.90
C LEU A 136 -12.13 20.20 -2.59
N GLY A 137 -13.04 20.98 -2.03
CA GLY A 137 -14.31 21.31 -2.68
C GLY A 137 -14.14 21.92 -4.07
N ASP A 138 -13.08 22.71 -4.29
CA ASP A 138 -12.77 23.30 -5.61
C ASP A 138 -12.30 22.24 -6.61
N LEU A 139 -11.67 21.17 -6.11
CA LEU A 139 -11.13 20.06 -6.92
C LEU A 139 -12.15 18.94 -7.12
N GLN A 140 -13.23 18.90 -6.32
CA GLN A 140 -14.20 17.82 -6.30
C GLN A 140 -14.78 17.47 -7.69
N PRO A 141 -15.14 18.42 -8.58
CA PRO A 141 -15.65 18.06 -9.90
C PRO A 141 -14.63 17.27 -10.75
N ALA A 142 -13.35 17.61 -10.65
CA ALA A 142 -12.28 16.91 -11.37
C ALA A 142 -11.91 15.58 -10.70
N LEU A 143 -11.90 15.53 -9.36
CA LEU A 143 -11.60 14.32 -8.59
C LEU A 143 -12.72 13.29 -8.62
N SER A 144 -13.97 13.72 -8.83
CA SER A 144 -15.11 12.81 -8.96
C SER A 144 -15.28 12.29 -10.38
N ALA A 145 -14.52 12.82 -11.34
CA ALA A 145 -14.53 12.36 -12.71
C ALA A 145 -13.53 11.21 -12.89
N THR A 146 -13.94 10.16 -13.60
CA THR A 146 -13.10 8.98 -13.86
C THR A 146 -12.02 9.22 -14.92
N THR A 147 -11.98 10.41 -15.54
CA THR A 147 -11.07 10.74 -16.65
C THR A 147 -9.61 10.82 -16.23
N LEU A 148 -9.34 11.10 -14.95
CA LEU A 148 -7.97 11.15 -14.42
C LEU A 148 -7.53 9.83 -13.80
N ASP A 149 -8.45 8.90 -13.51
CA ASP A 149 -8.16 7.65 -12.80
C ASP A 149 -6.98 6.88 -13.40
N PRO A 150 -6.91 6.63 -14.73
CA PRO A 150 -5.79 5.87 -15.29
C PRO A 150 -4.43 6.52 -15.04
N LYS A 151 -4.37 7.85 -15.14
CA LYS A 151 -3.14 8.62 -14.88
C LYS A 151 -2.79 8.61 -13.41
N LEU A 152 -3.77 8.82 -12.53
CA LEU A 152 -3.57 8.83 -11.08
C LEU A 152 -3.11 7.48 -10.57
N MET A 153 -3.71 6.37 -11.04
CA MET A 153 -3.28 5.02 -10.69
C MET A 153 -1.83 4.76 -11.13
N ARG A 154 -1.49 5.16 -12.36
CA ARG A 154 -0.12 5.00 -12.86
C ARG A 154 0.89 5.85 -12.10
N ILE A 155 0.55 7.09 -11.75
CA ILE A 155 1.36 7.96 -10.89
C ILE A 155 1.54 7.33 -9.51
N ALA A 156 0.49 6.76 -8.92
CA ALA A 156 0.56 6.11 -7.62
C ALA A 156 1.56 4.94 -7.64
N ILE A 157 1.44 4.04 -8.62
CA ILE A 157 2.37 2.90 -8.78
C ILE A 157 3.81 3.40 -9.04
N LEU A 158 4.02 4.35 -9.94
CA LEU A 158 5.35 4.91 -10.24
C LEU A 158 5.98 5.61 -9.03
N THR A 159 5.16 6.21 -8.17
CA THR A 159 5.64 6.89 -6.95
C THR A 159 5.99 5.88 -5.87
N ASP A 160 5.14 4.87 -5.67
CA ASP A 160 5.30 3.84 -4.65
C ASP A 160 6.46 2.89 -4.98
N ALA A 161 6.47 2.32 -6.19
CA ALA A 161 7.56 1.47 -6.69
C ALA A 161 8.88 2.21 -6.91
N THR A 162 8.78 3.54 -7.05
CA THR A 162 9.82 4.44 -7.58
C THR A 162 10.22 4.13 -9.04
N PRO A 163 10.60 5.15 -9.85
CA PRO A 163 11.15 4.90 -11.18
C PRO A 163 12.39 4.01 -11.18
N ARG A 164 13.19 4.06 -10.11
CA ARG A 164 14.38 3.24 -9.95
C ARG A 164 14.04 1.79 -9.67
N GLY A 165 13.09 1.50 -8.79
CA GLY A 165 12.70 0.12 -8.49
C GLY A 165 12.10 -0.61 -9.67
N LEU A 166 11.23 0.07 -10.42
CA LEU A 166 10.71 -0.48 -11.67
C LEU A 166 11.83 -0.76 -12.69
N ALA A 167 12.87 0.09 -12.73
CA ALA A 167 14.02 -0.12 -13.59
C ALA A 167 14.90 -1.30 -13.12
N GLU A 168 15.11 -1.44 -11.80
CA GLU A 168 15.87 -2.54 -11.19
C GLU A 168 15.22 -3.91 -11.46
N PHE A 169 13.89 -3.99 -11.41
CA PHE A 169 13.15 -5.20 -11.80
C PHE A 169 13.21 -5.44 -13.32
N ALA A 170 12.86 -4.42 -14.10
CA ALA A 170 12.71 -4.53 -15.55
C ALA A 170 14.02 -4.88 -16.28
N GLN A 171 15.17 -4.41 -15.77
CA GLN A 171 16.47 -4.74 -16.35
C GLN A 171 16.83 -6.23 -16.27
N GLY A 172 16.07 -7.02 -15.51
CA GLY A 172 16.18 -8.49 -15.46
C GLY A 172 15.80 -9.19 -16.77
N GLY A 173 15.26 -8.46 -17.76
CA GLY A 173 15.08 -8.94 -19.13
C GLY A 173 13.73 -8.56 -19.76
N ALA A 174 13.56 -8.90 -21.04
CA ALA A 174 12.36 -8.54 -21.80
C ALA A 174 11.06 -9.08 -21.19
N GLU A 175 11.09 -10.26 -20.56
CA GLU A 175 9.91 -10.81 -19.88
C GLU A 175 9.53 -10.00 -18.63
N LYS A 176 10.51 -9.48 -17.88
CA LYS A 176 10.28 -8.61 -16.72
C LYS A 176 9.69 -7.26 -17.15
N GLU A 177 10.23 -6.64 -18.20
CA GLU A 177 9.62 -5.44 -18.82
C GLU A 177 8.15 -5.69 -19.19
N LYS A 178 7.88 -6.81 -19.86
CA LYS A 178 6.54 -7.19 -20.31
C LYS A 178 5.55 -7.39 -19.16
N LEU A 179 6.00 -7.81 -17.98
CA LEU A 179 5.14 -7.91 -16.80
C LEU A 179 4.66 -6.53 -16.32
N LEU A 180 5.55 -5.54 -16.28
CA LEU A 180 5.18 -4.17 -15.95
C LEU A 180 4.28 -3.56 -17.03
N GLU A 181 4.55 -3.82 -18.31
CA GLU A 181 3.69 -3.39 -19.40
C GLU A 181 2.27 -3.95 -19.28
N LYS A 182 2.12 -5.23 -18.90
CA LYS A 182 0.81 -5.84 -18.63
C LYS A 182 0.10 -5.15 -17.47
N LEU A 183 0.79 -4.85 -16.37
CA LEU A 183 0.21 -4.14 -15.24
C LEU A 183 -0.31 -2.76 -15.67
N PHE A 184 0.54 -1.96 -16.34
CA PHE A 184 0.17 -0.61 -16.76
C PHE A 184 -0.87 -0.56 -17.89
N ALA A 185 -1.12 -1.69 -18.57
CA ALA A 185 -2.18 -1.83 -19.57
C ALA A 185 -3.52 -2.32 -18.98
N ASP A 186 -3.54 -2.80 -17.73
CA ASP A 186 -4.73 -3.36 -17.09
C ASP A 186 -5.23 -2.41 -15.98
N GLU A 187 -6.01 -1.40 -16.37
CA GLU A 187 -6.60 -0.44 -15.42
C GLU A 187 -7.45 -1.10 -14.32
N PRO A 188 -8.31 -2.10 -14.60
CA PRO A 188 -9.01 -2.84 -13.55
C PRO A 188 -8.07 -3.52 -12.54
N LEU A 189 -6.94 -4.07 -12.99
CA LEU A 189 -5.95 -4.67 -12.09
C LEU A 189 -5.23 -3.61 -11.26
N MET A 190 -4.76 -2.52 -11.87
CA MET A 190 -4.14 -1.40 -11.14
C MET A 190 -5.05 -0.88 -10.03
N ARG A 191 -6.35 -0.73 -10.34
CA ARG A 191 -7.35 -0.30 -9.35
C ARG A 191 -7.43 -1.27 -8.18
N GLN A 192 -7.58 -2.57 -8.44
CA GLN A 192 -7.67 -3.57 -7.37
C GLN A 192 -6.41 -3.63 -6.50
N VAL A 193 -5.22 -3.49 -7.11
CA VAL A 193 -3.95 -3.46 -6.38
C VAL A 193 -3.87 -2.23 -5.47
N LEU A 194 -4.25 -1.05 -5.98
CA LEU A 194 -4.20 0.20 -5.23
C LEU A 194 -5.29 0.29 -4.15
N GLU A 195 -6.50 -0.20 -4.41
CA GLU A 195 -7.55 -0.34 -3.40
C GLU A 195 -7.15 -1.33 -2.30
N ALA A 196 -6.30 -2.31 -2.64
CA ALA A 196 -5.63 -3.19 -1.70
C ALA A 196 -4.30 -2.62 -1.19
N GLY A 197 -4.07 -1.31 -1.29
CA GLY A 197 -2.95 -0.59 -0.66
C GLY A 197 -1.58 -0.82 -1.26
N GLY A 198 -1.49 -1.32 -2.51
CA GLY A 198 -0.22 -1.43 -3.24
C GLY A 198 0.63 -2.63 -2.85
N ALA A 199 1.53 -3.03 -3.75
CA ALA A 199 2.49 -4.11 -3.54
C ALA A 199 3.40 -3.79 -2.34
N ASN A 200 3.60 -4.76 -1.45
CA ASN A 200 4.46 -4.60 -0.28
C ASN A 200 5.87 -4.17 -0.71
N GLY A 201 6.39 -3.11 -0.10
CA GLY A 201 7.69 -2.55 -0.47
C GLY A 201 7.78 -2.02 -1.91
N GLY A 202 6.66 -1.68 -2.56
CA GLY A 202 6.67 -1.14 -3.93
C GLY A 202 7.06 -2.16 -5.01
N GLU A 203 7.01 -3.45 -4.71
CA GLU A 203 7.50 -4.53 -5.57
C GLU A 203 6.44 -5.01 -6.58
N TYR A 204 6.00 -4.09 -7.42
CA TYR A 204 4.93 -4.37 -8.40
C TYR A 204 5.37 -5.35 -9.49
N GLY A 205 6.67 -5.42 -9.79
CA GLY A 205 7.20 -6.36 -10.77
C GLY A 205 7.11 -7.79 -10.26
N GLU A 206 7.59 -8.01 -9.05
CA GLU A 206 7.63 -9.28 -8.34
C GLU A 206 6.20 -9.77 -8.05
N MET A 207 5.30 -8.87 -7.63
CA MET A 207 3.86 -9.15 -7.54
C MET A 207 3.28 -9.66 -8.88
N MET A 208 3.73 -9.09 -10.00
CA MET A 208 3.36 -9.53 -11.35
C MET A 208 4.06 -10.81 -11.81
N GLU A 209 4.96 -11.39 -11.02
CA GLU A 209 5.43 -12.77 -11.20
C GLU A 209 4.55 -13.75 -10.44
N VAL A 210 4.27 -13.44 -9.16
CA VAL A 210 3.47 -14.29 -8.28
C VAL A 210 2.04 -14.41 -8.76
N TYR A 211 1.38 -13.29 -9.10
CA TYR A 211 -0.04 -13.32 -9.45
C TYR A 211 -0.32 -14.17 -10.70
N PRO A 212 0.36 -13.97 -11.85
CA PRO A 212 0.19 -14.86 -13.00
C PRO A 212 0.59 -16.31 -12.73
N ALA A 213 1.60 -16.57 -11.88
CA ALA A 213 1.98 -17.93 -11.50
C ALA A 213 0.84 -18.64 -10.75
N ILE A 214 0.13 -17.94 -9.86
CA ILE A 214 -1.10 -18.44 -9.22
C ILE A 214 -2.20 -18.70 -10.25
N LEU A 215 -2.48 -17.73 -11.13
CA LEU A 215 -3.50 -17.87 -12.18
C LEU A 215 -3.24 -19.06 -13.11
N ALA A 216 -1.97 -19.38 -13.38
CA ALA A 216 -1.59 -20.53 -14.19
C ALA A 216 -1.93 -21.87 -13.51
N LYS A 217 -1.98 -21.92 -12.17
CA LYS A 217 -2.21 -23.13 -11.39
C LYS A 217 -3.63 -23.30 -10.88
N SER A 218 -4.43 -22.23 -10.81
CA SER A 218 -5.81 -22.27 -10.35
C SER A 218 -6.76 -21.65 -11.37
N GLU A 219 -7.75 -22.43 -11.80
CA GLU A 219 -8.85 -21.92 -12.62
C GLU A 219 -9.76 -20.97 -11.82
N ARG A 220 -9.92 -21.23 -10.52
CA ARG A 220 -10.75 -20.42 -9.62
C ARG A 220 -10.14 -19.05 -9.36
N ALA A 221 -8.81 -18.96 -9.31
CA ALA A 221 -8.09 -17.69 -9.23
C ALA A 221 -8.38 -16.77 -10.43
N ARG A 222 -8.77 -17.34 -11.59
CA ARG A 222 -9.09 -16.56 -12.80
C ARG A 222 -10.53 -16.02 -12.80
N GLU A 223 -11.36 -16.46 -11.86
CA GLU A 223 -12.74 -15.98 -11.72
C GLU A 223 -12.73 -14.55 -11.16
N LYS A 224 -12.71 -13.57 -12.06
CA LYS A 224 -12.62 -12.14 -11.73
C LYS A 224 -13.69 -11.75 -10.70
N GLY A 225 -13.25 -11.12 -9.61
CA GLY A 225 -14.12 -10.66 -8.53
C GLY A 225 -14.55 -11.75 -7.55
N GLY A 226 -14.17 -13.01 -7.77
CA GLY A 226 -14.37 -14.10 -6.81
C GLY A 226 -13.39 -14.04 -5.65
N ILE A 227 -13.76 -14.62 -4.50
CA ILE A 227 -12.91 -14.63 -3.30
C ILE A 227 -11.53 -15.26 -3.56
N LEU A 228 -11.46 -16.32 -4.38
CA LEU A 228 -10.20 -16.98 -4.71
C LEU A 228 -9.31 -16.14 -5.63
N GLN A 229 -9.88 -15.25 -6.45
CA GLN A 229 -9.09 -14.26 -7.19
C GLN A 229 -8.58 -13.14 -6.26
N ARG A 230 -9.39 -12.69 -5.30
CA ARG A 230 -8.97 -11.71 -4.28
C ARG A 230 -7.88 -12.27 -3.37
N LEU A 231 -7.97 -13.54 -2.99
CA LEU A 231 -6.92 -14.25 -2.27
C LEU A 231 -5.63 -14.30 -3.09
N ALA A 232 -5.71 -14.67 -4.37
CA ALA A 232 -4.54 -14.74 -5.25
C ALA A 232 -3.84 -13.38 -5.35
N LEU A 233 -4.62 -12.31 -5.52
CA LEU A 233 -4.08 -10.96 -5.60
C LEU A 233 -3.53 -10.48 -4.25
N GLY A 234 -4.24 -10.74 -3.14
CA GLY A 234 -3.77 -10.43 -1.79
C GLY A 234 -2.44 -11.12 -1.45
N THR A 235 -2.30 -12.40 -1.79
CA THR A 235 -1.05 -13.16 -1.64
C THR A 235 0.08 -12.50 -2.44
N ALA A 236 -0.15 -12.20 -3.72
CA ALA A 236 0.86 -11.59 -4.58
C ALA A 236 1.25 -10.16 -4.17
N ILE A 237 0.33 -9.43 -3.55
CA ILE A 237 0.57 -8.07 -3.05
C ILE A 237 1.39 -8.08 -1.75
N GLN A 238 1.01 -8.92 -0.78
CA GLN A 238 1.66 -8.95 0.53
C GLN A 238 3.01 -9.65 0.50
N MET A 239 3.08 -10.75 -0.25
CA MET A 239 4.26 -11.59 -0.41
C MET A 239 4.65 -11.68 -1.89
N PRO A 240 5.14 -10.59 -2.49
CA PRO A 240 5.43 -10.50 -3.92
C PRO A 240 6.60 -11.38 -4.39
N TRP A 241 7.23 -12.20 -3.54
CA TRP A 241 8.40 -12.98 -3.89
C TRP A 241 8.10 -14.44 -4.25
N LEU A 242 8.64 -14.93 -5.36
CA LEU A 242 8.69 -16.36 -5.66
C LEU A 242 9.80 -17.05 -4.86
N LYS A 243 9.57 -18.31 -4.47
CA LYS A 243 10.55 -19.10 -3.73
C LYS A 243 11.81 -19.34 -4.56
N GLY A 244 12.98 -19.09 -3.96
CA GLY A 244 14.28 -19.40 -4.55
C GLY A 244 14.82 -18.33 -5.49
N GLU A 245 14.05 -17.28 -5.78
CA GLU A 245 14.62 -16.04 -6.31
C GLU A 245 15.50 -15.40 -5.22
N PRO A 246 16.65 -14.80 -5.57
CA PRO A 246 17.46 -14.09 -4.60
C PRO A 246 16.60 -13.01 -3.92
N GLU A 247 16.84 -12.76 -2.64
CA GLU A 247 16.30 -11.59 -1.95
C GLU A 247 16.81 -10.37 -2.72
N ALA A 248 15.98 -9.88 -3.65
CA ALA A 248 16.27 -8.69 -4.40
C ALA A 248 16.20 -7.58 -3.35
N ALA A 249 17.37 -7.12 -2.91
CA ALA A 249 17.49 -6.01 -1.99
C ALA A 249 17.11 -4.69 -2.70
N GLY A 250 15.88 -4.63 -3.21
CA GLY A 250 15.28 -3.43 -3.75
C GLY A 250 14.80 -2.57 -2.59
N VAL A 251 15.36 -1.37 -2.43
CA VAL A 251 14.84 -0.37 -1.49
C VAL A 251 13.71 0.37 -2.19
N HIS A 252 12.51 -0.21 -2.23
CA HIS A 252 11.39 0.39 -2.96
C HIS A 252 10.19 0.71 -2.06
N GLY A 253 10.45 1.01 -0.79
CA GLY A 253 9.44 1.45 0.17
C GLY A 253 9.67 0.82 1.54
N ILE A 254 8.72 1.06 2.46
CA ILE A 254 8.73 0.36 3.74
C ILE A 254 8.23 -1.07 3.48
N VAL A 255 9.17 -2.02 3.50
CA VAL A 255 8.86 -3.44 3.46
C VAL A 255 8.22 -3.81 4.80
N GLN A 256 6.93 -4.14 4.78
CA GLN A 256 6.19 -4.50 6.00
C GLN A 256 6.56 -5.90 6.51
N ARG A 257 7.17 -6.72 5.64
CA ARG A 257 7.51 -8.10 5.96
C ARG A 257 8.65 -8.63 5.10
N ALA A 258 9.61 -9.30 5.74
CA ALA A 258 10.70 -9.96 5.05
C ALA A 258 10.21 -11.24 4.32
N PRO A 259 10.84 -11.62 3.19
CA PRO A 259 10.49 -12.84 2.47
C PRO A 259 10.71 -14.09 3.34
N TYR A 260 9.74 -14.99 3.30
CA TYR A 260 9.88 -16.33 3.88
C TYR A 260 10.36 -17.32 2.81
N ASN A 261 11.03 -18.38 3.24
CA ASN A 261 11.34 -19.52 2.37
C ASN A 261 10.11 -20.42 2.11
N ILE A 262 9.00 -19.79 1.72
CA ILE A 262 7.70 -20.41 1.45
C ILE A 262 7.35 -20.17 -0.01
N ASP A 263 6.85 -21.20 -0.67
CA ASP A 263 6.29 -21.09 -2.02
C ASP A 263 4.93 -20.40 -1.94
N GLN A 264 4.84 -19.17 -2.45
CA GLN A 264 3.60 -18.37 -2.42
C GLN A 264 2.51 -18.99 -3.30
N VAL A 265 2.86 -19.65 -4.39
CA VAL A 265 1.89 -20.35 -5.24
C VAL A 265 1.35 -21.57 -4.49
N GLY A 266 2.23 -22.36 -3.89
CA GLY A 266 1.85 -23.49 -3.04
C GLY A 266 1.03 -23.06 -1.82
N ARG A 267 1.37 -21.92 -1.19
CA ARG A 267 0.60 -21.33 -0.09
C ARG A 267 -0.80 -20.92 -0.52
N TYR A 268 -0.94 -20.26 -1.67
CA TYR A 268 -2.25 -19.92 -2.22
C TYR A 268 -3.10 -21.18 -2.43
N LEU A 269 -2.56 -22.19 -3.11
CA LEU A 269 -3.27 -23.44 -3.41
C LEU A 269 -3.68 -24.19 -2.13
N HIS A 270 -2.85 -24.08 -1.08
CA HIS A 270 -3.16 -24.63 0.23
C HIS A 270 -4.43 -24.01 0.84
N TYR A 271 -4.56 -22.68 0.79
CA TYR A 271 -5.76 -21.98 1.29
C TYR A 271 -6.96 -22.11 0.35
N GLU A 272 -6.76 -22.20 -0.97
CA GLU A 272 -7.84 -22.55 -1.89
C GLU A 272 -8.46 -23.90 -1.53
N LYS A 273 -7.62 -24.92 -1.27
CA LYS A 273 -8.11 -26.23 -0.85
C LYS A 273 -8.84 -26.15 0.49
N ALA A 274 -8.25 -25.45 1.48
CA ALA A 274 -8.90 -25.26 2.79
C ALA A 274 -10.27 -24.58 2.66
N PHE A 275 -10.43 -23.64 1.74
CA PHE A 275 -11.72 -23.02 1.45
C PHE A 275 -12.72 -24.02 0.85
N GLN A 276 -12.28 -24.82 -0.13
CA GLN A 276 -13.11 -25.85 -0.77
C GLN A 276 -13.55 -26.94 0.21
N ASP A 277 -12.71 -27.26 1.19
CA ASP A 277 -13.01 -28.22 2.26
C ASP A 277 -13.86 -27.63 3.39
N GLY A 278 -14.18 -26.33 3.34
CA GLY A 278 -14.96 -25.64 4.39
C GLY A 278 -14.20 -25.41 5.71
N GLU A 279 -12.86 -25.42 5.66
CA GLU A 279 -12.01 -25.24 6.84
C GLU A 279 -11.87 -23.78 7.26
N LEU A 280 -12.01 -22.83 6.33
CA LEU A 280 -11.91 -21.39 6.60
C LEU A 280 -13.16 -20.86 7.32
N ASP A 281 -13.03 -19.71 7.98
CA ASP A 281 -14.17 -19.09 8.66
C ASP A 281 -15.24 -18.62 7.66
N ALA A 282 -16.50 -18.67 8.11
CA ALA A 282 -17.68 -18.44 7.28
C ALA A 282 -17.75 -17.03 6.68
N ALA A 283 -16.99 -16.05 7.20
CA ALA A 283 -16.89 -14.70 6.65
C ALA A 283 -15.90 -14.62 5.48
N PHE A 284 -15.02 -15.61 5.28
CA PHE A 284 -14.01 -15.58 4.21
C PHE A 284 -14.58 -15.25 2.82
N PRO A 285 -15.73 -15.78 2.37
CA PRO A 285 -16.32 -15.42 1.07
C PRO A 285 -16.60 -13.92 0.88
N ASP A 286 -16.80 -13.18 1.97
CA ASP A 286 -17.16 -11.76 1.96
C ASP A 286 -15.92 -10.84 1.91
N PHE A 287 -14.72 -11.40 2.06
CA PHE A 287 -13.50 -10.61 2.16
C PHE A 287 -13.13 -9.91 0.85
N ASN A 288 -12.60 -8.71 0.99
CA ASN A 288 -11.99 -7.96 -0.10
C ASN A 288 -10.50 -8.32 -0.25
N THR A 289 -9.85 -7.82 -1.30
CA THR A 289 -8.44 -8.10 -1.58
C THR A 289 -7.50 -7.63 -0.46
N TRP A 290 -7.79 -6.50 0.20
CA TRP A 290 -7.00 -6.01 1.34
C TRP A 290 -7.03 -6.98 2.51
N GLU A 291 -8.22 -7.45 2.90
CA GLU A 291 -8.39 -8.44 3.97
C GLU A 291 -7.68 -9.75 3.63
N CYS A 292 -7.70 -10.15 2.36
CA CYS A 292 -7.01 -11.35 1.89
C CYS A 292 -5.48 -11.27 1.96
N ARG A 293 -4.88 -10.08 1.98
CA ARG A 293 -3.40 -9.90 2.04
C ARG A 293 -2.77 -10.65 3.20
N PHE A 294 -3.45 -10.65 4.36
CA PHE A 294 -2.88 -11.16 5.60
C PHE A 294 -3.15 -12.64 5.84
N ILE A 295 -3.91 -13.31 4.97
CA ILE A 295 -4.32 -14.70 5.17
C ILE A 295 -3.20 -15.69 4.88
N THR A 296 -2.48 -15.45 3.78
CA THR A 296 -1.35 -16.29 3.36
C THR A 296 -0.02 -15.86 3.97
N ASP A 297 -0.06 -14.80 4.78
CA ASP A 297 1.10 -14.11 5.29
C ASP A 297 1.66 -14.79 6.56
N SER A 298 2.36 -15.90 6.36
CA SER A 298 2.90 -16.71 7.44
C SER A 298 4.19 -17.42 7.06
N GLU A 299 5.12 -17.47 8.01
CA GLU A 299 6.40 -18.21 7.89
C GLU A 299 6.26 -19.72 8.13
N TYR A 300 5.16 -20.16 8.76
CA TYR A 300 4.95 -21.54 9.17
C TYR A 300 4.70 -22.48 7.99
N SER A 301 5.00 -23.78 8.13
CA SER A 301 4.74 -24.74 7.06
C SER A 301 3.24 -24.88 6.74
N ASN A 302 2.90 -25.42 5.57
CA ASN A 302 1.48 -25.70 5.26
C ASN A 302 0.93 -26.77 6.22
N GLU A 303 1.76 -27.70 6.67
CA GLU A 303 1.44 -28.72 7.66
C GLU A 303 1.08 -28.08 9.02
N ASP A 304 1.90 -27.14 9.50
CA ASP A 304 1.63 -26.42 10.76
C ASP A 304 0.36 -25.59 10.68
N LEU A 305 0.10 -24.94 9.54
CA LEU A 305 -1.11 -24.15 9.35
C LEU A 305 -2.37 -25.02 9.20
N THR A 306 -2.24 -26.20 8.60
CA THR A 306 -3.31 -27.22 8.61
C THR A 306 -3.63 -27.63 10.03
N TRP A 307 -2.59 -27.98 10.80
CA TRP A 307 -2.72 -28.37 12.20
C TRP A 307 -3.36 -27.24 13.02
N MET A 308 -2.91 -26.00 12.84
CA MET A 308 -3.45 -24.84 13.54
C MET A 308 -4.95 -24.63 13.25
N ARG A 309 -5.39 -24.68 11.98
CA ARG A 309 -6.82 -24.59 11.62
C ARG A 309 -7.65 -25.72 12.23
N GLN A 310 -7.11 -26.94 12.28
CA GLN A 310 -7.77 -28.09 12.89
C GLN A 310 -7.86 -27.97 14.41
N MET A 311 -6.82 -27.46 15.05
CA MET A 311 -6.70 -27.42 16.52
C MET A 311 -7.34 -26.19 17.15
N MET A 312 -7.42 -25.04 16.46
CA MET A 312 -8.05 -23.85 17.05
C MET A 312 -9.53 -24.08 17.36
N ARG A 313 -10.24 -24.89 16.57
CA ARG A 313 -11.65 -25.22 16.79
C ARG A 313 -11.90 -25.95 18.13
N PRO A 314 -11.17 -27.03 18.49
CA PRO A 314 -11.31 -27.67 19.80
C PRO A 314 -10.62 -26.93 20.94
N TYR A 315 -9.48 -26.25 20.71
CA TYR A 315 -8.72 -25.61 21.79
C TYR A 315 -9.27 -24.25 22.22
N ARG A 316 -9.76 -23.44 21.26
CA ARG A 316 -10.32 -22.10 21.50
C ARG A 316 -11.63 -21.90 20.74
N PRO A 317 -12.66 -22.73 21.02
CA PRO A 317 -13.96 -22.58 20.36
C PRO A 317 -14.56 -21.20 20.60
N ASP A 318 -14.28 -20.59 21.76
CA ASP A 318 -14.68 -19.23 22.12
C ASP A 318 -14.18 -18.16 21.13
N GLN A 319 -12.95 -18.31 20.62
CA GLN A 319 -12.40 -17.40 19.62
C GLN A 319 -12.95 -17.66 18.21
N ILE A 320 -13.19 -18.92 17.84
CA ILE A 320 -13.69 -19.26 16.51
C ILE A 320 -15.17 -18.90 16.34
N THR A 321 -15.99 -18.98 17.41
CA THR A 321 -17.42 -18.70 17.33
C THR A 321 -17.81 -17.32 17.84
N THR A 322 -16.87 -16.49 18.31
CA THR A 322 -17.15 -15.14 18.84
C THR A 322 -17.93 -14.28 17.84
N GLU A 323 -18.99 -13.60 18.25
CA GLU A 323 -19.78 -12.76 17.31
C GLU A 323 -18.98 -11.56 16.79
N ASP A 324 -17.98 -11.09 17.55
CA ASP A 324 -17.09 -10.03 17.13
C ASP A 324 -16.03 -10.58 16.17
N LYS A 325 -16.38 -10.55 14.87
CA LYS A 325 -15.53 -11.03 13.77
C LYS A 325 -14.12 -10.43 13.76
N LYS A 326 -13.89 -9.27 14.40
CA LYS A 326 -12.57 -8.65 14.51
C LYS A 326 -11.57 -9.50 15.30
N TRP A 327 -12.05 -10.37 16.18
CA TRP A 327 -11.19 -11.24 17.00
C TRP A 327 -10.97 -12.63 16.40
N ARG A 328 -11.52 -12.91 15.21
CA ARG A 328 -11.37 -14.20 14.53
C ARG A 328 -10.17 -14.28 13.58
N TYR A 329 -9.62 -13.14 13.18
CA TYR A 329 -8.59 -13.01 12.15
C TYR A 329 -7.43 -12.16 12.62
#